data_AF-A0A268FG18-F1
#
_entry.id   AF-A0A268FG18-F1
#
_cell.length_a   1.000
_cell.length_b   1.000
_cell.length_c   1.000
_cell.angle_alpha   90.00
_cell.angle_beta   90.00
_cell.angle_gamma   90.00
#
_symmetry.space_group_name_H-M   'P 1'
#
loop_
_entity.id
_entity.type
_entity.pdbx_description
1 polymer ?
#
loop_
_entity_poly.entity_id
_entity_poly.type
_entity_poly.pdbx_seq_one_letter_code
_entity_poly.pdbx_strand_id
1 'polypeptide(L)' 'MIQTKVISEKNKKFEKHLNKALKELENHEVMDIKFAVNNDPITEEGIYTAVILYKA' A
#
# COMPACT_ATOMS: atom_id res chain seq x y z
N MET A 1 -12.88 15.04 -2.44
CA MET A 1 -13.64 13.76 -2.43
C MET A 1 -12.77 12.69 -1.78
N ILE A 2 -13.31 11.80 -0.94
CA ILE A 2 -12.49 10.72 -0.35
C ILE A 2 -12.23 9.65 -1.43
N GLN A 3 -10.98 9.27 -1.59
CA GLN A 3 -10.52 8.25 -2.53
C GLN A 3 -9.70 7.18 -1.81
N THR A 4 -9.50 6.05 -2.48
CA THR A 4 -8.76 4.91 -1.93
C THR A 4 -7.76 4.41 -2.97
N LYS A 5 -6.53 4.19 -2.53
CA LYS A 5 -5.46 3.58 -3.34
C LYS A 5 -4.98 2.31 -2.66
N VAL A 6 -4.90 1.22 -3.41
CA VAL A 6 -4.47 -0.09 -2.91
C VAL A 6 -3.18 -0.49 -3.61
N ILE A 7 -2.16 -0.84 -2.83
CA ILE A 7 -0.92 -1.45 -3.29
C ILE A 7 -0.92 -2.88 -2.74
N SER A 8 -0.76 -3.89 -3.59
CA SER A 8 -0.66 -5.29 -3.17
C SER A 8 0.44 -5.99 -3.96
N GLU A 9 1.52 -6.36 -3.29
CA GLU A 9 2.75 -6.83 -3.94
C GLU A 9 3.44 -7.90 -3.11
N LYS A 10 4.28 -8.71 -3.75
CA LYS A 10 5.24 -9.56 -3.03
C LYS A 10 6.30 -8.70 -2.35
N ASN A 11 6.79 -9.13 -1.18
CA ASN A 11 7.74 -8.40 -0.31
C ASN A 11 8.76 -7.54 -1.07
N LYS A 12 9.52 -8.14 -1.99
CA LYS A 12 10.64 -7.50 -2.71
C LYS A 12 10.28 -6.22 -3.49
N LYS A 13 9.01 -5.98 -3.83
CA LYS A 13 8.57 -4.79 -4.59
C LYS A 13 7.65 -3.86 -3.83
N PHE A 14 7.14 -4.29 -2.67
CA PHE A 14 6.10 -3.59 -1.93
C PHE A 14 6.53 -2.18 -1.52
N GLU A 15 7.67 -2.05 -0.84
CA GLU A 15 8.18 -0.78 -0.35
C GLU A 15 8.39 0.24 -1.49
N LYS A 16 8.95 -0.21 -2.62
CA LYS A 16 9.16 0.62 -3.81
C LYS A 16 7.84 1.17 -4.36
N HIS A 17 6.81 0.32 -4.47
CA HIS A 17 5.51 0.73 -5.00
C HIS A 17 4.72 1.59 -4.01
N LEU A 18 4.84 1.32 -2.71
CA LEU A 18 4.28 2.16 -1.65
C LEU A 18 4.89 3.57 -1.69
N ASN A 19 6.21 3.68 -1.74
CA ASN A 19 6.90 4.98 -1.80
C ASN A 19 6.53 5.77 -3.07
N LYS A 20 6.41 5.09 -4.21
CA LYS A 20 5.90 5.71 -5.44
C LYS A 20 4.48 6.23 -5.26
N ALA A 21 3.60 5.44 -4.65
CA ALA A 21 2.21 5.82 -4.42
C ALA A 21 2.09 7.01 -3.47
N LEU A 22 2.89 7.07 -2.40
CA LEU A 22 2.93 8.20 -1.47
C LEU A 22 3.44 9.48 -2.12
N LYS A 23 4.46 9.39 -2.98
CA LYS A 23 4.97 10.53 -3.75
C LYS A 23 3.92 11.10 -4.71
N GLU A 24 3.16 10.23 -5.38
CA GLU A 24 2.03 10.66 -6.22
C GLU A 24 0.91 11.35 -5.41
N LEU A 25 0.84 11.06 -4.10
CA LEU A 25 -0.14 11.63 -3.18
C LEU A 25 0.41 12.81 -2.37
N GLU A 26 1.60 13.37 -2.65
CA GLU A 26 2.19 14.43 -1.82
C GLU A 26 1.32 15.70 -1.76
N ASN A 27 0.55 15.96 -2.82
CA ASN A 27 -0.37 17.10 -2.91
C ASN A 27 -1.80 16.76 -2.43
N HIS A 28 -2.00 15.58 -1.85
CA HIS A 28 -3.28 15.11 -1.33
C HIS A 28 -3.22 15.01 0.20
N GLU A 29 -4.34 15.25 0.86
CA GLU A 29 -4.46 15.01 2.31
C GLU A 29 -4.63 13.51 2.55
N VAL A 30 -3.55 12.84 2.99
CA VAL A 30 -3.60 11.43 3.41
C VAL A 30 -4.26 11.34 4.78
N MET A 31 -5.34 10.57 4.86
CA MET A 31 -6.17 10.45 6.06
C MET A 31 -5.81 9.21 6.89
N ASP A 32 -5.59 8.08 6.23
CA ASP A 32 -5.30 6.81 6.90
C ASP A 32 -4.51 5.88 5.96
N ILE A 33 -3.66 5.02 6.54
CA ILE A 33 -2.94 3.97 5.82
C ILE A 33 -3.05 2.69 6.64
N LYS A 34 -3.70 1.67 6.07
CA LYS A 34 -3.83 0.33 6.67
C LYS A 34 -2.93 -0.66 5.97
N PHE A 35 -2.29 -1.52 6.76
CA PHE A 35 -1.41 -2.57 6.27
C PHE A 35 -1.99 -3.95 6.55
N ALA A 36 -1.83 -4.85 5.60
CA ALA A 36 -2.13 -6.27 5.75
C ALA A 36 -1.00 -7.09 5.14
N VAL A 37 -0.72 -8.24 5.75
CA VAL A 37 0.24 -9.21 5.21
C VAL A 37 -0.45 -10.56 5.18
N ASN A 38 -0.45 -11.18 4.00
CA ASN A 38 -0.89 -12.55 3.83
C ASN A 38 0.33 -13.41 3.53
N ASN A 39 0.75 -14.23 4.49
CA ASN A 39 1.88 -15.13 4.34
C ASN A 39 1.37 -16.49 3.88
N ASP A 40 1.87 -16.97 2.75
CA ASP A 40 1.71 -18.38 2.40
C ASP A 40 2.58 -19.22 3.36
N PRO A 41 1.99 -20.09 4.19
CA PRO A 41 2.72 -20.84 5.22
C PRO A 41 3.69 -21.88 4.65
N ILE A 42 3.63 -22.18 3.34
CA ILE A 42 4.45 -23.20 2.68
C ILE A 42 5.67 -22.56 2.01
N THR A 43 5.50 -21.39 1.37
CA THR A 43 6.56 -20.76 0.57
C THR A 43 7.27 -19.61 1.27
N GLU A 44 6.78 -19.18 2.43
CA GLU A 44 7.18 -17.94 3.12
C GLU A 44 7.05 -16.68 2.25
N GLU A 45 6.43 -16.78 1.06
CA GLU A 45 6.12 -15.63 0.23
C GLU A 45 4.94 -14.86 0.83
N GLY A 46 5.24 -13.71 1.41
CA GLY A 46 4.24 -12.76 1.86
C GLY A 46 3.74 -11.85 0.74
N ILE A 47 2.42 -11.74 0.60
CA ILE A 47 1.76 -10.63 -0.09
C ILE A 47 1.55 -9.53 0.92
N TYR A 48 2.14 -8.37 0.65
CA TYR A 48 2.04 -7.16 1.46
C TYR A 48 1.06 -6.23 0.78
N THR A 49 0.09 -5.75 1.53
CA THR A 49 -0.96 -4.86 1.05
C THR A 49 -0.99 -3.58 1.89
N ALA A 50 -1.05 -2.43 1.21
CA ALA A 50 -1.33 -1.14 1.81
C ALA A 50 -2.60 -0.56 1.20
N VAL A 51 -3.49 -0.06 2.05
CA VAL A 51 -4.70 0.67 1.65
C VAL A 51 -4.56 2.10 2.16
N ILE A 52 -4.50 3.07 1.24
CA ILE A 52 -4.32 4.49 1.53
C ILE A 52 -5.67 5.18 1.29
N LEU A 53 -6.26 5.77 2.33
CA LEU A 53 -7.35 6.72 2.20
C LEU A 53 -6.80 8.13 2.09
N TYR A 54 -7.26 8.88 1.11
CA TYR A 54 -6.84 10.26 0.89
C TYR A 54 -7.99 11.12 0.38
N LYS A 55 -7.88 12.43 0.57
CA LYS A 55 -8.79 13.42 0.01
C LYS A 55 -8.12 14.10 -1.18
N ALA A 56 -8.78 14.02 -2.33
CA ALA A 56 -8.46 14.82 -3.52
C ALA A 56 -9.24 16.14 -3.54
#